data_AF-A0A1C6BUA2-F1
#
_entry.id   AF-A0A1C6BUA2-F1
#
_cell.length_a   1.000
_cell.length_b   1.000
_cell.length_c   1.000
_cell.angle_alpha   90.00
_cell.angle_beta   90.00
_cell.angle_gamma   90.00
#
_symmetry.space_group_name_H-M   'P 1'
#
loop_
_entity.id
_entity.type
_entity.pdbx_description
1 polymer ?
#
loop_
_entity_poly.entity_id
_entity_poly.type
_entity_poly.pdbx_seq_one_letter_code
_entity_poly.pdbx_strand_id
1 'polypeptide(L)'
;MTGQEKHTRLTLDEMIRRSEQVKEAKNKNKTKELYVESLDGTITITKPTRNQVNDAMNMDAYSGESDAYLVYECVTEPPLKNKQLQQAYGCQEPLDILDKIFEPGEVVNISKAVLSFAGYVDDSVKAVEELKN
;
A
#
# COMPACT_ATOMS: atom_id res chain seq x y z
N MET A 1 -18.99 19.38 -28.43
CA MET A 1 -19.96 19.10 -27.36
C MET A 1 -19.26 18.25 -26.32
N THR A 2 -18.62 18.88 -25.33
CA THR A 2 -17.94 18.20 -24.23
C THR A 2 -18.99 17.87 -23.17
N GLY A 3 -19.39 16.61 -23.08
CA GLY A 3 -20.25 16.14 -22.00
C GLY A 3 -19.51 16.25 -20.68
N GLN A 4 -19.89 17.20 -19.83
CA GLN A 4 -19.44 17.22 -18.45
C GLN A 4 -19.84 15.89 -17.80
N GLU A 5 -18.87 15.12 -17.29
CA GLU A 5 -19.15 13.95 -16.48
C GLU A 5 -19.96 14.39 -15.26
N LYS A 6 -21.26 14.09 -15.27
CA LYS A 6 -22.15 14.40 -14.17
C LYS A 6 -21.89 13.37 -13.07
N HIS A 7 -21.01 13.68 -12.12
CA HIS A 7 -20.75 12.80 -10.98
C HIS A 7 -22.06 12.50 -10.23
N THR A 8 -22.38 11.22 -10.09
CA THR A 8 -23.63 10.78 -9.44
C THR A 8 -23.53 10.98 -7.92
N ARG A 9 -24.45 11.76 -7.35
CA ARG A 9 -24.64 11.81 -5.90
C ARG A 9 -25.13 10.45 -5.41
N LEU A 10 -24.35 9.82 -4.53
CA LEU A 10 -24.72 8.54 -3.92
C LEU A 10 -25.83 8.76 -2.87
N THR A 11 -26.95 8.04 -3.03
CA THR A 11 -28.06 7.98 -2.08
C THR A 11 -28.09 6.64 -1.36
N LEU A 12 -28.92 6.49 -0.33
CA LEU A 12 -29.11 5.22 0.38
C LEU A 12 -29.47 4.08 -0.58
N ASP A 13 -30.49 4.26 -1.41
CA ASP A 13 -30.95 3.26 -2.38
C ASP A 13 -29.84 2.90 -3.38
N GLU A 14 -29.06 3.89 -3.82
CA GLU A 14 -27.97 3.66 -4.75
C GLU A 14 -26.82 2.87 -4.10
N MET A 15 -26.51 3.16 -2.83
CA MET A 15 -25.50 2.41 -2.07
C MET A 15 -25.92 0.96 -1.83
N ILE A 16 -27.21 0.72 -1.53
CA ILE A 16 -27.75 -0.63 -1.36
C ILE A 16 -27.69 -1.40 -2.69
N ARG A 17 -28.12 -0.77 -3.79
CA ARG A 17 -28.09 -1.37 -5.14
C ARG A 17 -26.66 -1.75 -5.57
N ARG A 18 -25.67 -0.93 -5.22
CA ARG A 18 -24.25 -1.17 -5.54
C ARG A 18 -23.51 -2.03 -4.54
N SER A 19 -24.16 -2.47 -3.46
CA SER A 19 -23.48 -3.11 -2.32
C SER A 19 -22.60 -4.30 -2.72
N GLU A 20 -23.08 -5.18 -3.61
CA GLU A 20 -22.30 -6.33 -4.07
C GLU A 20 -21.12 -5.90 -4.95
N GLN A 21 -21.34 -4.94 -5.84
CA GLN A 21 -20.29 -4.37 -6.68
C GLN A 21 -19.15 -3.76 -5.86
N VAL A 22 -19.48 -3.06 -4.75
CA VAL A 22 -18.49 -2.50 -3.83
C VAL A 22 -17.72 -3.60 -3.11
N LYS A 23 -18.39 -4.66 -2.64
CA LYS A 23 -17.72 -5.79 -1.98
C LYS A 23 -16.77 -6.51 -2.94
N GLU A 24 -17.22 -6.80 -4.15
CA GLU A 24 -16.39 -7.41 -5.19
C GLU A 24 -15.19 -6.53 -5.53
N ALA A 25 -15.39 -5.23 -5.72
CA ALA A 25 -14.30 -4.30 -6.05
C ALA A 25 -13.23 -4.26 -4.95
N LYS A 26 -13.64 -4.31 -3.67
CA LYS A 26 -12.70 -4.41 -2.53
C LYS A 26 -11.91 -5.72 -2.51
N ASN A 27 -12.45 -6.79 -3.12
CA ASN A 27 -11.84 -8.12 -3.11
C ASN A 27 -11.03 -8.47 -4.37
N LYS A 28 -11.22 -7.75 -5.49
CA LYS A 28 -10.57 -8.06 -6.79
C LYS A 28 -9.08 -7.69 -6.83
N ASN A 29 -8.68 -6.57 -6.22
CA ASN A 29 -7.31 -6.05 -6.30
C ASN A 29 -6.60 -6.19 -4.94
N LYS A 30 -6.20 -7.44 -4.61
CA LYS A 30 -5.53 -7.75 -3.33
C LYS A 30 -4.04 -7.47 -3.35
N THR A 31 -3.42 -7.57 -4.53
CA THR A 31 -1.98 -7.43 -4.73
C THR A 31 -1.66 -6.43 -5.84
N LYS A 32 -0.44 -5.91 -5.82
CA LYS A 32 0.13 -5.05 -6.85
C LYS A 32 1.62 -5.37 -7.00
N GLU A 33 2.12 -5.42 -8.21
CA GLU A 33 3.55 -5.57 -8.49
C GLU A 33 4.23 -4.19 -8.58
N LEU A 34 5.44 -4.09 -8.03
CA LEU A 34 6.32 -2.94 -8.13
C LEU A 34 7.66 -3.38 -8.70
N TYR A 35 8.23 -2.60 -9.62
CA TYR A 35 9.60 -2.79 -10.08
C TYR A 35 10.57 -2.05 -9.14
N VAL A 36 11.66 -2.71 -8.78
CA VAL A 36 12.73 -2.20 -7.91
C VAL A 36 14.02 -2.20 -8.71
N GLU A 37 14.55 -1.01 -8.96
CA GLU A 37 15.69 -0.80 -9.87
C GLU A 37 16.98 -1.43 -9.34
N SER A 38 17.25 -1.32 -8.02
CA SER A 38 18.44 -1.91 -7.39
C SER A 38 18.52 -3.44 -7.54
N LEU A 39 17.37 -4.10 -7.71
CA LEU A 39 17.25 -5.55 -7.87
C LEU A 39 17.10 -5.99 -9.32
N ASP A 40 16.92 -5.05 -10.25
CA ASP A 40 16.42 -5.29 -11.61
C ASP A 40 15.27 -6.32 -11.63
N GLY A 41 14.32 -6.13 -10.71
CA GLY A 41 13.35 -7.16 -10.36
C GLY A 41 12.04 -6.60 -9.85
N THR A 42 11.03 -7.47 -9.75
CA THR A 42 9.71 -7.09 -9.24
C THR A 42 9.46 -7.68 -7.86
N ILE A 43 8.70 -6.93 -7.06
CA ILE A 43 8.13 -7.38 -5.79
C ILE A 43 6.61 -7.29 -5.84
N THR A 44 5.93 -8.15 -5.08
CA THR A 44 4.47 -8.12 -4.93
C THR A 44 4.12 -7.56 -3.55
N ILE A 45 3.29 -6.53 -3.51
CA ILE A 45 2.74 -5.94 -2.29
C ILE A 45 1.24 -6.22 -2.15
N THR A 46 0.75 -6.19 -0.91
CA THR A 46 -0.67 -6.18 -0.57
C THR A 46 -1.09 -4.86 0.08
N LYS A 47 -2.40 -4.62 0.18
CA LYS A 47 -2.92 -3.48 0.95
C LYS A 47 -2.71 -3.74 2.46
N PRO A 48 -2.24 -2.75 3.23
CA PRO A 48 -2.20 -2.88 4.67
C PRO A 48 -3.62 -2.92 5.23
N THR A 49 -3.79 -3.63 6.33
CA THR A 49 -4.99 -3.53 7.16
C THR A 49 -5.00 -2.21 7.93
N ARG A 50 -6.18 -1.75 8.37
CA ARG A 50 -6.28 -0.56 9.21
C ARG A 50 -5.44 -0.67 10.49
N ASN A 51 -5.34 -1.86 11.08
CA ASN A 51 -4.54 -2.07 12.28
C ASN A 51 -3.06 -1.90 11.99
N GLN A 52 -2.53 -2.49 10.91
CA GLN A 52 -1.14 -2.29 10.50
C GLN A 52 -0.82 -0.80 10.27
N VAL A 53 -1.74 -0.04 9.66
CA VAL A 53 -1.53 1.41 9.51
C VAL A 53 -1.54 2.14 10.86
N ASN A 54 -2.46 1.80 11.76
CA ASN A 54 -2.50 2.39 13.09
C ASN A 54 -1.23 2.07 13.89
N ASP A 55 -0.75 0.83 13.83
CA ASP A 55 0.49 0.40 14.50
C ASP A 55 1.67 1.20 13.95
N ALA A 56 1.78 1.34 12.62
CA ALA A 56 2.81 2.16 11.98
C ALA A 56 2.74 3.64 12.38
N MET A 57 1.53 4.21 12.53
CA MET A 57 1.33 5.61 12.94
C MET A 57 1.68 5.87 14.41
N ASN A 58 1.67 4.85 15.26
CA ASN A 58 2.04 4.95 16.67
C ASN A 58 3.55 4.77 16.91
N MET A 59 4.31 4.38 15.88
CA MET A 59 5.76 4.32 15.93
C MET A 59 6.36 5.73 15.89
N ASP A 60 7.61 5.86 16.33
CA ASP A 60 8.30 7.15 16.28
C ASP A 60 8.46 7.60 14.81
N ALA A 61 7.93 8.79 14.50
CA ALA A 61 7.97 9.35 13.15
C ALA A 61 9.40 9.62 12.65
N TYR A 62 10.36 9.74 13.56
CA TYR A 62 11.75 10.03 13.22
C TYR A 62 12.65 8.77 13.12
N SER A 63 12.16 7.59 13.52
CA SER A 63 12.99 6.37 13.53
C SER A 63 13.05 5.65 12.18
N GLY A 64 12.13 5.96 11.25
CA GLY A 64 11.98 5.19 10.00
C GLY A 64 11.37 3.79 10.19
N GLU A 65 11.08 3.40 11.43
CA GLU A 65 10.52 2.07 11.76
C GLU A 65 9.10 1.89 11.20
N SER A 66 8.33 2.98 11.06
CA SER A 66 6.99 2.97 10.48
C SER A 66 6.99 2.43 9.04
N ASP A 67 7.89 2.95 8.21
CA ASP A 67 8.03 2.52 6.82
C ASP A 67 8.56 1.09 6.75
N ALA A 68 9.59 0.77 7.53
CA ALA A 68 10.16 -0.56 7.60
C ALA A 68 9.10 -1.61 7.99
N TYR A 69 8.30 -1.32 9.01
CA TYR A 69 7.21 -2.18 9.44
C TYR A 69 6.19 -2.43 8.32
N LEU A 70 5.73 -1.37 7.64
CA LEU A 70 4.75 -1.51 6.56
C LEU A 70 5.30 -2.34 5.38
N VAL A 71 6.56 -2.12 5.00
CA VAL A 71 7.21 -2.91 3.94
C VAL A 71 7.32 -4.38 4.35
N TYR A 72 7.81 -4.65 5.56
CA TYR A 72 7.96 -6.00 6.09
C TYR A 72 6.62 -6.76 6.19
N GLU A 73 5.54 -6.05 6.51
CA GLU A 73 4.20 -6.62 6.61
C GLU A 73 3.52 -6.84 5.26
N CYS A 74 3.75 -5.96 4.28
CA CYS A 74 2.94 -5.91 3.06
C CYS A 74 3.61 -6.50 1.82
N VAL A 75 4.94 -6.65 1.79
CA VAL A 75 5.63 -7.37 0.70
C VAL A 75 5.41 -8.88 0.87
N THR A 76 4.74 -9.49 -0.09
CA THR A 76 4.41 -10.92 -0.09
C THR A 76 5.35 -11.75 -0.96
N GLU A 77 5.91 -11.16 -2.02
CA GLU A 77 6.89 -11.83 -2.89
C GLU A 77 8.05 -10.87 -3.24
N PRO A 78 9.32 -11.24 -2.98
CA PRO A 78 9.72 -12.42 -2.20
C PRO A 78 9.24 -12.33 -0.74
N PRO A 79 8.94 -13.46 -0.07
CA PRO A 79 8.42 -13.44 1.29
C PRO A 79 9.52 -13.05 2.29
N LEU A 80 9.57 -11.77 2.69
CA LEU A 80 10.62 -11.22 3.58
C LEU A 80 10.67 -11.90 4.96
N LYS A 81 9.54 -12.46 5.39
CA LYS A 81 9.39 -13.24 6.64
C LYS A 81 9.95 -14.68 6.54
N ASN A 82 10.41 -15.09 5.36
CA ASN A 82 10.92 -16.44 5.14
C ASN A 82 12.27 -16.63 5.85
N LYS A 83 12.34 -17.65 6.72
CA LYS A 83 13.56 -17.93 7.51
C LYS A 83 14.78 -18.29 6.67
N GLN A 84 14.59 -19.02 5.57
CA GLN A 84 15.71 -19.38 4.68
C GLN A 84 16.27 -18.13 4.00
N LEU A 85 15.41 -17.21 3.58
CA LEU A 85 15.82 -15.92 3.03
C LEU A 85 16.59 -15.11 4.07
N GLN A 86 16.03 -14.93 5.27
CA GLN A 86 16.70 -14.17 6.35
C GLN A 86 18.05 -14.77 6.73
N GLN A 87 18.16 -16.10 6.79
CA GLN A 87 19.43 -16.79 7.04
C GLN A 87 20.45 -16.58 5.92
N ALA A 88 20.03 -16.63 4.65
CA ALA A 88 20.91 -16.39 3.51
C ALA A 88 21.50 -14.97 3.51
N TYR A 89 20.74 -13.98 4.01
CA TYR A 89 21.19 -12.60 4.18
C TYR A 89 21.85 -12.30 5.54
N GLY A 90 21.93 -13.29 6.43
CA GLY A 90 22.57 -13.14 7.75
C GLY A 90 21.86 -12.16 8.68
N CYS A 91 20.52 -12.09 8.63
CA CYS A 91 19.71 -11.22 9.49
C CYS A 91 19.78 -11.68 10.95
N GLN A 92 19.92 -10.72 11.88
CA GLN A 92 19.86 -10.96 13.32
C GLN A 92 18.47 -10.63 13.86
N GLU A 93 17.88 -9.55 13.37
CA GLU A 93 16.52 -9.11 13.66
C GLU A 93 15.62 -9.20 12.41
N PRO A 94 14.30 -9.32 12.57
CA PRO A 94 13.36 -9.49 11.44
C PRO A 94 13.44 -8.37 10.40
N LEU A 95 13.64 -7.12 10.81
CA LEU A 95 13.66 -5.96 9.91
C LEU A 95 14.99 -5.78 9.18
N ASP A 96 16.07 -6.43 9.63
CA ASP A 96 17.40 -6.35 8.98
C ASP A 96 17.31 -6.69 7.49
N ILE A 97 16.41 -7.60 7.12
CA ILE A 97 16.23 -8.05 5.73
C ILE A 97 15.95 -6.90 4.78
N LEU A 98 15.34 -5.81 5.26
CA LEU A 98 15.06 -4.63 4.45
C LEU A 98 16.34 -3.91 4.07
N ASP A 99 17.20 -3.61 5.04
CA ASP A 99 18.49 -2.94 4.80
C ASP A 99 19.49 -3.84 4.04
N LYS A 100 19.23 -5.15 3.96
CA LYS A 100 20.02 -6.09 3.17
C LYS A 100 19.59 -6.19 1.71
N ILE A 101 18.33 -5.91 1.41
CA ILE A 101 17.74 -6.10 0.08
C ILE A 101 17.50 -4.75 -0.62
N PHE A 102 17.02 -3.75 0.11
CA PHE A 102 16.55 -2.48 -0.43
C PHE A 102 17.45 -1.33 0.03
N GLU A 103 17.55 -0.31 -0.81
CA GLU A 103 18.13 0.97 -0.41
C GLU A 103 17.16 1.73 0.53
N PRO A 104 17.66 2.60 1.44
CA PRO A 104 16.80 3.32 2.39
C PRO A 104 15.68 4.13 1.71
N GLY A 105 15.96 4.73 0.55
CA GLY A 105 14.95 5.44 -0.24
C GLY A 105 13.91 4.53 -0.88
N GLU A 106 14.27 3.29 -1.21
CA GLU A 106 13.36 2.29 -1.76
C GLU A 106 12.37 1.83 -0.69
N VAL A 107 12.80 1.61 0.55
CA VAL A 107 11.91 1.28 1.68
C VAL A 107 10.80 2.34 1.83
N VAL A 108 11.18 3.63 1.83
CA VAL A 108 10.23 4.75 1.90
C VAL A 108 9.26 4.74 0.71
N ASN A 109 9.77 4.50 -0.51
CA ASN A 109 8.94 4.49 -1.71
C ASN A 109 7.96 3.31 -1.76
N ILE A 110 8.39 2.11 -1.30
CA ILE A 110 7.53 0.94 -1.19
C ILE A 110 6.44 1.17 -0.15
N SER A 111 6.77 1.71 1.04
CA SER A 111 5.79 2.08 2.07
C SER A 111 4.73 3.05 1.53
N LYS A 112 5.16 4.10 0.81
CA LYS A 112 4.24 5.03 0.14
C LYS A 112 3.34 4.33 -0.88
N ALA A 113 3.87 3.41 -1.68
CA ALA A 113 3.09 2.65 -2.64
C ALA A 113 2.06 1.74 -1.97
N VAL A 114 2.41 1.13 -0.83
CA VAL A 114 1.53 0.32 0.03
C VAL A 114 0.36 1.17 0.57
N LEU A 115 0.66 2.37 1.10
CA LEU A 115 -0.35 3.31 1.61
C LEU A 115 -1.25 3.88 0.49
N SER A 116 -0.65 4.27 -0.64
CA SER A 116 -1.37 4.69 -1.86
C SER A 116 -2.33 3.61 -2.33
N PHE A 117 -1.89 2.34 -2.37
CA PHE A 117 -2.74 1.23 -2.79
C PHE A 117 -3.97 1.00 -1.88
N ALA A 118 -3.86 1.38 -0.60
CA ALA A 118 -4.99 1.41 0.34
C ALA A 118 -5.79 2.72 0.37
N GLY A 119 -5.42 3.72 -0.43
CA GLY A 119 -6.14 4.99 -0.55
C GLY A 119 -5.80 6.02 0.52
N TYR A 120 -4.64 5.91 1.17
CA TYR A 120 -4.19 6.85 2.21
C TYR A 120 -3.48 8.08 1.64
N VAL A 121 -2.84 7.95 0.47
CA VAL A 121 -1.95 9.00 -0.09
C VAL A 121 -2.51 9.58 -1.39
N ASP A 122 -3.41 8.88 -2.07
CA ASP A 122 -3.98 9.32 -3.34
C ASP A 122 -5.12 10.31 -3.13
N ASP A 123 -5.28 11.29 -4.04
CA ASP A 123 -6.44 12.19 -4.10
C ASP A 123 -7.73 11.49 -4.56
N SER A 124 -7.96 10.26 -4.08
CA SER A 124 -9.12 9.43 -4.40
C SER A 124 -10.43 10.00 -3.86
N VAL A 125 -10.36 10.96 -2.93
CA VAL A 125 -11.49 11.71 -2.37
C VAL A 125 -11.18 13.19 -2.48
N LYS A 126 -12.02 13.92 -3.23
CA LYS A 126 -11.89 15.36 -3.49
C LYS A 126 -13.18 16.09 -3.16
N ALA A 127 -13.09 17.38 -2.85
CA ALA A 127 -14.28 18.20 -2.78
C ALA A 127 -14.91 18.34 -4.18
N VAL A 128 -16.24 18.28 -4.29
CA VAL A 128 -16.93 18.40 -5.60
C VAL A 128 -16.62 19.74 -6.30
N GLU A 129 -16.26 20.76 -5.52
CA GLU A 129 -15.88 22.08 -6.03
C GLU A 129 -14.51 22.08 -6.74
N GLU A 130 -13.59 21.21 -6.34
CA GLU A 130 -12.24 21.07 -6.92
C GLU A 130 -12.27 20.36 -8.29
N LEU A 131 -13.38 19.73 -8.65
CA LEU A 131 -13.55 19.01 -9.92
C LEU A 131 -13.89 19.95 -11.10
N LYS A 132 -14.00 21.26 -10.87
CA LYS A 132 -14.48 22.24 -11.86
C LYS A 132 -13.39 23.07 -12.54
N ASN A 133 -12.12 22.76 -12.29
CA ASN A 133 -10.96 23.47 -12.85
C ASN A 133 -10.25 22.64 -13.93
#